data_AF-A0A927D8V3-F1
#
_entry.id   AF-A0A927D8V3-F1
#
_cell.length_a   1.000
_cell.length_b   1.000
_cell.length_c   1.000
_cell.angle_alpha   90.00
_cell.angle_beta   90.00
_cell.angle_gamma   90.00
#
_symmetry.space_group_name_H-M   'P 1'
#
loop_
_entity.id
_entity.type
_entity.pdbx_description
1 polymer ?
#
loop_
_entity_poly.entity_id
_entity_poly.type
_entity_poly.pdbx_seq_one_letter_code
_entity_poly.pdbx_strand_id
1 'polypeptide(L)'
;MAQQLAGVEKLPGTYPFTHERSLNGLRLNRFLHRLIEPAWRERFLQSPQSLYAEAGLSEEEQQLLNARDWRGLIQYGASFFLLEKMGAVVGVSNLHIYAAMRGQTLEAFQQTRNQQVTYSVAGKR
;
A
#
# COMPACT_ATOMS: atom_id res chain seq x y z
N MET A 1 11.19 -24.41 -1.59
CA MET A 1 10.46 -23.25 -1.04
C MET A 1 9.87 -23.52 0.35
N ALA A 2 9.17 -24.62 0.59
CA ALA A 2 8.49 -24.87 1.88
C ALA A 2 9.42 -24.82 3.13
N GLN A 3 10.65 -25.33 3.04
CA GLN A 3 11.59 -25.31 4.18
C GLN A 3 12.00 -23.90 4.61
N GLN A 4 12.16 -22.96 3.67
CA GLN A 4 12.58 -21.59 3.98
C GLN A 4 11.47 -20.75 4.64
N LEU A 5 10.21 -21.12 4.41
CA LEU A 5 9.05 -20.45 4.99
C LEU A 5 8.49 -21.19 6.22
N ALA A 6 9.11 -22.29 6.66
CA ALA A 6 8.63 -23.04 7.81
C ALA A 6 8.61 -22.17 9.07
N GLY A 7 7.46 -22.05 9.72
CA GLY A 7 7.27 -21.26 10.94
C GLY A 7 6.95 -19.78 10.70
N VAL A 8 6.91 -19.33 9.44
CA VAL A 8 6.61 -17.92 9.11
C VAL A 8 5.19 -17.51 9.54
N GLU A 9 4.27 -18.45 9.59
CA GLU A 9 2.89 -18.28 10.04
C GLU A 9 2.78 -17.88 11.53
N LYS A 10 3.84 -18.11 12.31
CA LYS A 10 3.91 -17.75 13.73
C LYS A 10 4.28 -16.29 13.96
N LEU A 11 4.73 -15.57 12.94
CA LEU A 11 5.10 -14.16 13.05
C LEU A 11 3.84 -13.28 13.06
N PRO A 12 3.48 -12.67 14.21
CA PRO A 12 2.26 -11.87 14.29
C PRO A 12 2.38 -10.62 13.41
N GLY A 13 1.27 -10.25 12.77
CA GLY A 13 1.20 -9.05 11.94
C GLY A 13 2.10 -9.06 10.70
N THR A 14 2.63 -10.22 10.30
CA THR A 14 3.55 -10.36 9.17
C THR A 14 2.84 -11.08 8.02
N TYR A 15 2.97 -10.54 6.81
CA TYR A 15 2.33 -11.08 5.61
C TYR A 15 3.39 -11.29 4.52
N PRO A 16 4.07 -12.45 4.48
CA PRO A 16 5.10 -12.70 3.47
C PRO A 16 4.52 -12.61 2.05
N PHE A 17 5.16 -11.86 1.17
CA PHE A 17 4.71 -11.69 -0.21
C PHE A 17 5.08 -12.92 -1.08
N THR A 18 4.39 -14.04 -0.83
CA THR A 18 4.60 -15.32 -1.53
C THR A 18 4.11 -15.27 -2.98
N HIS A 19 4.47 -16.27 -3.79
CA HIS A 19 3.97 -16.41 -5.15
C HIS A 19 2.43 -16.45 -5.22
N GLU A 20 1.79 -17.19 -4.31
CA GLU A 20 0.33 -17.27 -4.23
C GLU A 20 -0.32 -15.91 -3.94
N ARG A 21 0.18 -15.18 -2.94
CA ARG A 21 -0.34 -13.83 -2.62
C ARG A 21 -0.08 -12.84 -3.74
N SER A 22 1.09 -12.92 -4.38
CA SER A 22 1.43 -12.09 -5.54
C SER A 22 0.48 -12.34 -6.71
N LEU A 23 0.12 -13.61 -6.97
CA LEU A 23 -0.84 -13.98 -7.99
C LEU A 23 -2.25 -13.46 -7.65
N ASN A 24 -2.71 -13.64 -6.42
CA ASN A 24 -4.03 -13.18 -5.98
C ASN A 24 -4.15 -11.64 -6.05
N GLY A 25 -3.09 -10.93 -5.67
CA GLY A 25 -3.03 -9.47 -5.74
C GLY A 25 -2.55 -8.90 -7.08
N LEU A 26 -2.35 -9.71 -8.13
CA LEU A 26 -1.63 -9.29 -9.35
C LEU A 26 -2.26 -8.05 -9.99
N ARG A 27 -3.60 -8.02 -10.05
CA ARG A 27 -4.36 -6.92 -10.65
C ARG A 27 -4.17 -5.62 -9.87
N LEU A 28 -4.41 -5.63 -8.56
CA LEU A 28 -4.16 -4.49 -7.67
C LEU A 28 -2.70 -4.01 -7.73
N ASN A 29 -1.74 -4.93 -7.66
CA ASN A 29 -0.33 -4.57 -7.69
C ASN A 29 0.07 -3.95 -9.05
N ARG A 30 -0.47 -4.45 -10.17
CA ARG A 30 -0.26 -3.84 -11.50
C ARG A 30 -0.85 -2.44 -11.56
N PHE A 31 -2.06 -2.25 -11.04
CA PHE A 31 -2.70 -0.93 -10.97
C PHE A 31 -1.86 0.08 -10.19
N LEU A 32 -1.40 -0.29 -8.98
CA LEU A 32 -0.58 0.57 -8.13
C LEU A 32 0.80 0.84 -8.75
N HIS A 33 1.37 -0.13 -9.46
CA HIS A 33 2.66 0.06 -10.13
C HIS A 33 2.64 1.17 -11.18
N ARG A 34 1.53 1.31 -11.92
CA ARG A 34 1.37 2.37 -12.94
C ARG A 34 1.38 3.78 -12.36
N LEU A 35 1.30 3.98 -11.05
CA LEU A 35 1.42 5.29 -10.41
C LEU A 35 2.78 5.97 -10.61
N ILE A 36 3.78 5.24 -11.13
CA ILE A 36 5.04 5.85 -11.60
C ILE A 36 4.83 6.71 -12.86
N GLU A 37 3.81 6.42 -13.67
CA GLU A 37 3.49 7.13 -14.91
C GLU A 37 2.79 8.47 -14.58
N PRO A 38 3.30 9.62 -15.06
CA PRO A 38 2.72 10.93 -14.75
C PRO A 38 1.23 11.10 -15.10
N ALA A 39 0.82 10.65 -16.28
CA ALA A 39 -0.58 10.73 -16.71
C ALA A 39 -1.50 9.82 -15.87
N TRP A 40 -1.00 8.66 -15.44
CA TRP A 40 -1.77 7.72 -14.62
C TRP A 40 -2.02 8.29 -13.22
N ARG A 41 -0.99 8.84 -12.56
CA ARG A 41 -1.14 9.46 -11.24
C ARG A 41 -2.03 10.70 -11.26
N GLU A 42 -1.99 11.51 -12.32
CA GLU A 42 -2.88 12.67 -12.46
C GLU A 42 -4.35 12.24 -12.56
N ARG A 43 -4.63 11.25 -13.42
CA ARG A 43 -5.97 10.66 -13.53
C ARG A 43 -6.41 9.99 -12.22
N PHE A 44 -5.49 9.37 -11.48
CA PHE A 44 -5.79 8.77 -10.17
C PHE A 44 -6.22 9.81 -9.14
N LEU A 45 -5.63 11.00 -9.17
CA LEU A 45 -6.01 12.09 -8.27
C LEU A 45 -7.33 12.77 -8.67
N GLN A 46 -7.63 12.85 -9.96
CA GLN A 46 -8.80 13.58 -10.47
C GLN A 46 -10.05 12.70 -10.67
N SER A 47 -9.88 11.45 -11.11
CA SER A 47 -10.98 10.57 -11.56
C SER A 47 -10.69 9.08 -11.33
N PRO A 48 -10.45 8.65 -10.07
CA PRO A 48 -10.00 7.29 -9.75
C PRO A 48 -10.98 6.19 -10.19
N GLN A 49 -12.29 6.43 -10.15
CA GLN A 49 -13.31 5.45 -10.52
C GLN A 49 -13.18 4.99 -11.98
N SER A 50 -12.84 5.92 -12.89
CA SER A 50 -12.63 5.59 -14.31
C SER A 50 -11.43 4.64 -14.49
N LEU A 51 -10.37 4.84 -13.71
CA LEU A 51 -9.17 4.00 -13.73
C LEU A 51 -9.42 2.64 -13.10
N TYR A 52 -10.27 2.56 -12.07
CA TYR A 52 -10.66 1.28 -11.47
C TYR A 52 -11.37 0.39 -12.48
N ALA A 53 -12.32 0.98 -13.24
CA ALA A 53 -13.00 0.28 -14.32
C ALA A 53 -12.04 -0.12 -15.45
N GLU A 54 -11.17 0.80 -15.89
CA GLU A 54 -10.15 0.52 -16.93
C GLU A 54 -9.20 -0.62 -16.52
N ALA A 55 -8.81 -0.68 -15.25
CA ALA A 55 -7.93 -1.73 -14.72
C ALA A 55 -8.68 -3.01 -14.28
N GLY A 56 -10.01 -3.04 -14.40
CA GLY A 56 -10.85 -4.17 -14.03
C GLY A 56 -10.82 -4.51 -12.54
N LEU A 57 -10.59 -3.53 -11.66
CA LEU A 57 -10.50 -3.76 -10.22
C LEU A 57 -11.83 -4.31 -9.68
N SER A 58 -11.74 -5.31 -8.80
CA SER A 58 -12.88 -5.82 -8.04
C SER A 58 -13.45 -4.77 -7.09
N GLU A 59 -14.69 -4.96 -6.66
CA GLU A 59 -15.33 -4.06 -5.69
C GLU A 59 -14.55 -3.97 -4.38
N GLU A 60 -14.00 -5.09 -3.88
CA GLU A 60 -13.17 -5.13 -2.67
C GLU A 60 -11.90 -4.29 -2.83
N GLU A 61 -11.18 -4.44 -3.94
CA GLU A 61 -9.99 -3.62 -4.22
C GLU A 61 -10.32 -2.13 -4.28
N GLN A 62 -11.44 -1.77 -4.90
CA GLN A 62 -11.89 -0.39 -4.97
C GLN A 62 -12.24 0.16 -3.58
N GLN A 63 -12.94 -0.60 -2.76
CA GLN A 63 -13.28 -0.23 -1.38
C GLN A 63 -12.00 0.02 -0.55
N LEU A 64 -11.03 -0.90 -0.62
CA LEU A 64 -9.75 -0.77 0.08
C LEU A 64 -8.97 0.47 -0.36
N LEU A 65 -8.93 0.77 -1.67
CA LEU A 65 -8.26 1.95 -2.21
C LEU A 65 -8.96 3.25 -1.82
N ASN A 66 -10.29 3.30 -1.90
CA ASN A 66 -11.09 4.47 -1.56
C ASN A 66 -10.98 4.81 -0.06
N ALA A 67 -11.07 3.79 0.80
CA ALA A 67 -10.90 3.95 2.24
C ALA A 67 -9.45 4.25 2.65
N ARG A 68 -8.49 4.05 1.73
CA ARG A 68 -7.05 4.04 2.02
C ARG A 68 -6.74 3.11 3.21
N ASP A 69 -7.37 1.94 3.21
CA ASP A 69 -7.16 0.93 4.24
C ASP A 69 -5.80 0.26 4.01
N TRP A 70 -4.74 0.92 4.49
CA TRP A 70 -3.36 0.48 4.29
C TRP A 70 -3.12 -0.93 4.82
N ARG A 71 -3.73 -1.26 5.96
CA ARG A 71 -3.59 -2.59 6.57
C ARG A 71 -4.38 -3.63 5.79
N GLY A 72 -5.62 -3.31 5.41
CA GLY A 72 -6.45 -4.16 4.56
C GLY A 72 -5.77 -4.44 3.21
N LEU A 73 -5.13 -3.44 2.60
CA LEU A 73 -4.38 -3.60 1.35
C LEU A 73 -3.21 -4.59 1.49
N ILE A 74 -2.43 -4.52 2.58
CA ILE A 74 -1.37 -5.52 2.86
C ILE A 74 -1.97 -6.92 3.05
N GLN A 75 -3.07 -7.01 3.81
CA GLN A 75 -3.77 -8.25 4.10
C GLN A 75 -4.34 -8.90 2.83
N TYR A 76 -4.87 -8.10 1.91
CA TYR A 76 -5.39 -8.52 0.61
C TYR A 76 -4.27 -9.04 -0.30
N GLY A 77 -3.07 -8.46 -0.21
CA GLY A 77 -1.91 -8.88 -0.99
C GLY A 77 -1.26 -7.77 -1.82
N ALA A 78 -1.46 -6.51 -1.46
CA ALA A 78 -0.65 -5.42 -2.00
C ALA A 78 0.78 -5.50 -1.47
N SER A 79 1.77 -5.22 -2.32
CA SER A 79 3.15 -5.00 -1.89
C SER A 79 3.28 -3.63 -1.21
N PHE A 80 3.95 -3.58 -0.05
CA PHE A 80 4.19 -2.32 0.67
C PHE A 80 4.84 -1.25 -0.21
N PHE A 81 5.80 -1.62 -1.06
CA PHE A 81 6.50 -0.68 -1.95
C PHE A 81 5.60 -0.04 -3.01
N LEU A 82 4.43 -0.62 -3.28
CA LEU A 82 3.42 -0.04 -4.16
C LEU A 82 2.47 0.88 -3.37
N LEU A 83 2.17 0.53 -2.12
CA LEU A 83 1.48 1.43 -1.19
C LEU A 83 2.31 2.67 -0.87
N GLU A 84 3.63 2.55 -0.78
CA GLU A 84 4.55 3.67 -0.63
C GLU A 84 4.46 4.65 -1.82
N LYS A 85 4.37 4.13 -3.05
CA LYS A 85 4.16 4.96 -4.26
C LYS A 85 2.81 5.66 -4.22
N MET A 86 1.75 4.94 -3.84
CA MET A 86 0.43 5.54 -3.66
C MET A 86 0.49 6.64 -2.60
N GLY A 87 1.13 6.40 -1.46
CA GLY A 87 1.36 7.40 -0.41
C GLY A 87 1.98 8.67 -0.96
N ALA A 88 3.07 8.56 -1.72
CA ALA A 88 3.71 9.70 -2.37
C ALA A 88 2.78 10.45 -3.33
N VAL A 89 1.93 9.75 -4.09
CA VAL A 89 0.94 10.37 -5.00
C VAL A 89 -0.14 11.12 -4.23
N VAL A 90 -0.67 10.54 -3.14
CA VAL A 90 -1.77 11.13 -2.36
C VAL A 90 -1.29 12.08 -1.24
N GLY A 91 0.00 12.39 -1.17
CA GLY A 91 0.56 13.30 -0.16
C GLY A 91 0.65 12.72 1.25
N VAL A 92 0.68 11.40 1.39
CA VAL A 92 0.77 10.68 2.66
C VAL A 92 2.21 10.19 2.85
N SER A 93 2.83 10.53 3.99
CA SER A 93 4.20 10.09 4.30
C SER A 93 4.23 8.63 4.78
N ASN A 94 5.38 7.96 4.69
CA ASN A 94 5.52 6.57 5.13
C ASN A 94 5.11 6.38 6.59
N LEU A 95 5.40 7.38 7.44
CA LEU A 95 5.05 7.37 8.85
C LEU A 95 3.55 7.40 9.12
N HIS A 96 2.78 8.10 8.28
CA HIS A 96 1.31 8.05 8.36
C HIS A 96 0.80 6.65 8.00
N ILE A 97 1.40 6.01 6.98
CA ILE A 97 1.04 4.64 6.59
C ILE A 97 1.34 3.67 7.74
N TYR A 98 2.52 3.77 8.36
CA TYR A 98 2.89 2.92 9.50
C TYR A 98 1.98 3.13 10.72
N ALA A 99 1.66 4.38 11.04
CA ALA A 99 0.75 4.72 12.14
C ALA A 99 -0.65 4.13 11.91
N ALA A 100 -1.18 4.28 10.68
CA ALA A 100 -2.46 3.71 10.30
C ALA A 100 -2.47 2.17 10.39
N MET A 101 -1.40 1.50 9.93
CA MET A 101 -1.28 0.04 10.04
C MET A 101 -1.25 -0.44 11.50
N ARG A 102 -0.73 0.39 12.42
CA ARG A 102 -0.75 0.14 13.87
C ARG A 102 -2.04 0.57 14.56
N GLY A 103 -2.98 1.19 13.86
CA GLY A 103 -4.23 1.69 14.43
C GLY A 103 -4.01 2.85 15.42
N GLN A 104 -3.04 3.72 15.14
CA GLN A 104 -2.66 4.82 16.02
C GLN A 104 -2.59 6.15 15.26
N THR A 105 -2.64 7.25 16.00
CA THR A 105 -2.34 8.57 15.43
C THR A 105 -0.86 8.67 15.06
N LEU A 106 -0.52 9.60 14.17
CA LEU A 106 0.86 9.86 13.79
C LEU A 106 1.72 10.24 15.00
N GLU A 107 1.19 11.07 15.90
CA GLU A 107 1.88 11.55 17.10
C GLU A 107 2.24 10.37 18.01
N ALA A 108 1.27 9.49 18.29
CA ALA A 108 1.49 8.31 19.12
C ALA A 108 2.51 7.35 18.48
N PHE A 109 2.48 7.19 17.16
CA PHE A 109 3.47 6.39 16.45
C PHE A 109 4.88 7.02 16.50
N GLN A 110 4.98 8.35 16.36
CA GLN A 110 6.25 9.07 16.42
C GLN A 110 6.92 8.95 17.80
N GLN A 111 6.15 8.86 18.89
CA GLN A 111 6.71 8.62 20.22
C GLN A 111 7.43 7.27 20.34
N THR A 112 7.18 6.32 19.44
CA THR A 112 7.92 5.05 19.41
C THR A 112 9.18 5.10 18.55
N ARG A 113 9.60 6.28 18.05
CA ARG A 113 10.78 6.47 17.19
C ARG A 113 11.85 7.23 17.95
N ASN A 114 13.11 6.85 17.74
CA ASN A 114 14.26 7.57 18.32
C ASN A 114 14.44 8.97 17.72
N GLN A 115 13.96 9.18 16.49
CA GLN A 115 13.96 10.47 15.81
C GLN A 115 12.59 10.73 15.19
N GLN A 116 12.09 11.95 15.35
CA GLN A 116 10.78 12.40 14.88
C GLN A 116 10.93 13.06 13.51
N VAL A 117 11.10 12.24 12.48
CA VAL A 117 11.30 12.69 11.09
C VAL A 117 10.25 12.07 10.19
N THR A 118 9.60 12.89 9.37
CA THR A 118 8.70 12.42 8.32
C THR A 118 9.40 12.37 6.97
N TYR A 119 9.12 11.33 6.17
CA TYR A 119 9.71 11.15 4.84
C TYR A 119 8.73 10.46 3.88
N SER A 120 8.98 10.64 2.58
CA SER A 120 8.23 10.06 1.47
C SER A 120 9.18 9.81 0.29
N VAL A 121 8.77 8.98 -0.66
CA VAL A 121 9.50 8.74 -1.92
C VAL A 121 9.13 9.73 -3.03
N ALA A 122 8.37 10.78 -2.71
CA ALA A 122 8.02 11.83 -3.67
C ALA A 122 9.28 12.52 -4.23
N GLY A 123 9.44 12.49 -5.56
CA GLY A 123 10.47 13.27 -6.26
C GLY A 123 10.12 14.75 -6.35
N LYS A 124 11.08 15.57 -6.81
CA LYS A 124 10.78 16.96 -7.21
C LYS A 124 9.77 16.93 -8.36
N ARG A 125 8.71 17.74 -8.23
CA ARG A 125 7.69 17.92 -9.28
C ARG A 125 8.24 18.71 -10.45
#